data_AF-A0A4V1G4X6-F1
#
_entry.id   AF-A0A4V1G4X6-F1
#
_cell.length_a   1.000
_cell.length_b   1.000
_cell.length_c   1.000
_cell.angle_alpha   90.00
_cell.angle_beta   90.00
_cell.angle_gamma   90.00
#
_symmetry.space_group_name_H-M   'P 1'
#
loop_
_entity.id
_entity.type
_entity.pdbx_description
1 polymer ?
#
loop_
_entity_poly.entity_id
_entity_poly.type
_entity_poly.pdbx_seq_one_letter_code
_entity_poly.pdbx_strand_id
1 'polypeptide(L)'
;MNDKKARIELRVTQSEKNRIANLAESCGLSQSEYVRQRTLGYAPRTEQPDVFFDFYQTLCRLCDEVADKVSPETERKLLEVVDEIQQRLLLPEKSSAKQICKEVATWQPQASGPSKDG
;
A
#
# COMPACT_ATOMS: atom_id res chain seq x y z
N MET A 1 25.95 10.93 -3.99
CA MET A 1 25.75 9.77 -3.09
C MET A 1 25.75 8.52 -3.94
N ASN A 2 26.64 7.56 -3.68
CA ASN A 2 26.62 6.29 -4.42
C ASN A 2 25.40 5.49 -3.96
N ASP A 3 24.41 5.36 -4.83
CA ASP A 3 23.24 4.50 -4.63
C ASP A 3 23.68 3.04 -4.80
N LYS A 4 24.32 2.50 -3.75
CA LYS A 4 24.78 1.11 -3.74
C LYS A 4 23.56 0.20 -3.61
N LYS A 5 23.09 -0.30 -4.75
CA LYS A 5 22.01 -1.30 -4.82
C LYS A 5 22.43 -2.57 -4.07
N ALA A 6 21.60 -3.03 -3.14
CA ALA A 6 21.75 -4.31 -2.46
C ALA A 6 20.70 -5.31 -3.00
N ARG A 7 21.06 -6.60 -3.08
CA ARG A 7 20.16 -7.68 -3.48
C ARG A 7 19.69 -8.45 -2.25
N ILE A 8 18.39 -8.67 -2.16
CA ILE A 8 17.75 -9.52 -1.15
C ILE A 8 17.17 -10.73 -1.88
N GLU A 9 17.42 -11.93 -1.36
CA GLU A 9 16.88 -13.17 -1.93
C GLU A 9 15.92 -13.82 -0.92
N LEU A 10 14.78 -14.29 -1.44
CA LEU A 10 13.76 -14.98 -0.66
C LEU A 10 13.46 -16.30 -1.35
N ARG A 11 13.56 -17.41 -0.59
CA ARG A 11 13.09 -18.72 -1.05
C ARG A 11 11.62 -18.87 -0.70
N VAL A 12 10.82 -19.22 -1.69
CA VAL A 12 9.39 -19.48 -1.57
C VAL A 12 9.04 -20.75 -2.33
N THR A 13 7.99 -21.41 -1.91
CA THR A 13 7.34 -22.47 -2.68
C THR A 13 6.70 -21.90 -3.94
N GLN A 14 6.39 -22.76 -4.91
CA GLN A 14 5.69 -22.34 -6.13
C GLN A 14 4.30 -21.75 -5.84
N SER A 15 3.60 -22.29 -4.83
CA SER A 15 2.29 -21.78 -4.40
C SER A 15 2.38 -20.36 -3.84
N GLU A 16 3.34 -20.10 -2.96
CA GLU A 16 3.61 -18.76 -2.44
C GLU A 16 3.99 -17.78 -3.54
N LYS A 17 4.84 -18.20 -4.49
CA LYS A 17 5.21 -17.39 -5.65
C LYS A 17 3.98 -16.99 -6.48
N ASN A 18 3.09 -17.93 -6.78
CA ASN A 18 1.86 -17.65 -7.51
C ASN A 18 0.94 -16.69 -6.73
N ARG A 19 0.85 -16.87 -5.41
CA ARG A 19 0.06 -15.98 -4.55
C ARG A 19 0.62 -14.55 -4.55
N ILE A 20 1.94 -14.38 -4.48
CA ILE A 20 2.60 -13.07 -4.59
C ILE A 20 2.31 -12.44 -5.95
N ALA A 21 2.38 -13.22 -7.03
CA ALA A 21 2.09 -12.74 -8.38
C ALA A 21 0.65 -12.20 -8.51
N ASN A 22 -0.34 -12.97 -8.08
CA ASN A 22 -1.75 -12.56 -8.15
C ASN A 22 -2.04 -11.33 -7.28
N LEU A 23 -1.42 -11.23 -6.09
CA LEU A 23 -1.56 -10.05 -5.24
C LEU A 23 -0.95 -8.81 -5.91
N ALA A 24 0.25 -8.94 -6.47
CA ALA A 24 0.91 -7.85 -7.19
C ALA A 24 0.08 -7.37 -8.38
N GLU A 25 -0.43 -8.30 -9.20
CA GLU A 25 -1.30 -8.02 -10.34
C GLU A 25 -2.58 -7.30 -9.90
N SER A 26 -3.24 -7.75 -8.83
CA SER A 26 -4.43 -7.07 -8.31
C SER A 26 -4.17 -5.63 -7.86
N CYS A 27 -2.93 -5.30 -7.49
CA CYS A 27 -2.49 -3.96 -7.12
C CYS A 27 -1.93 -3.14 -8.28
N GLY A 28 -1.92 -3.68 -9.52
CA GLY A 28 -1.30 -3.03 -10.67
C GLY A 28 0.24 -2.95 -10.60
N LEU A 29 0.87 -3.80 -9.78
CA LEU A 29 2.30 -3.76 -9.50
C LEU A 29 3.05 -4.95 -10.10
N SER A 30 4.33 -4.74 -10.41
CA SER A 30 5.25 -5.86 -10.62
C SER A 30 5.50 -6.63 -9.31
N GLN A 31 5.84 -7.92 -9.39
CA GLN A 31 6.17 -8.73 -8.21
C GLN A 31 7.28 -8.10 -7.35
N SER A 32 8.34 -7.60 -7.99
CA SER A 32 9.46 -6.96 -7.30
C SER A 32 9.04 -5.68 -6.58
N GLU A 33 8.14 -4.90 -7.19
CA GLU A 33 7.62 -3.69 -6.57
C GLU A 33 6.69 -3.97 -5.41
N TYR A 34 5.76 -4.91 -5.58
CA TYR A 34 4.88 -5.36 -4.51
C TYR A 34 5.70 -5.82 -3.30
N VAL A 35 6.69 -6.70 -3.50
CA VAL A 35 7.56 -7.17 -2.42
C VAL A 35 8.32 -6.00 -1.79
N ARG A 36 8.91 -5.09 -2.58
CA ARG A 36 9.62 -3.90 -2.07
C ARG A 36 8.73 -3.05 -1.17
N GLN A 37 7.49 -2.78 -1.60
CA GLN A 37 6.53 -2.01 -0.80
C GLN A 37 6.21 -2.72 0.52
N ARG A 38 5.92 -4.02 0.48
CA ARG A 38 5.65 -4.84 1.69
C ARG A 38 6.85 -4.84 2.65
N THR A 39 8.08 -4.99 2.15
CA THR A 39 9.30 -4.96 2.98
C THR A 39 9.54 -3.60 3.63
N LEU A 40 9.08 -2.51 3.00
CA LEU A 40 9.14 -1.15 3.54
C LEU A 40 7.95 -0.81 4.47
N GLY A 41 7.08 -1.77 4.76
CA GLY A 41 5.93 -1.62 5.65
C GLY A 41 4.69 -1.01 4.99
N TYR A 42 4.68 -0.85 3.66
CA TYR A 42 3.46 -0.45 2.96
C TYR A 42 2.52 -1.63 2.78
N ALA A 43 1.21 -1.35 2.81
CA ALA A 43 0.15 -2.25 2.40
C ALA A 43 -0.40 -1.78 1.03
N PRO A 44 0.11 -2.34 -0.09
CA PRO A 44 -0.39 -2.02 -1.42
C PRO A 44 -1.89 -2.31 -1.51
N ARG A 45 -2.65 -1.39 -2.11
CA ARG A 45 -4.08 -1.58 -2.33
C ARG A 45 -4.33 -2.21 -3.68
N THR A 46 -5.36 -3.03 -3.77
CA THR A 46 -5.93 -3.46 -5.05
C THR A 46 -6.38 -2.22 -5.81
N GLU A 47 -6.17 -2.20 -7.13
CA GLU A 47 -6.61 -1.07 -7.95
C GLU A 47 -8.13 -0.87 -7.81
N GLN A 48 -8.53 0.40 -7.69
CA GLN A 48 -9.95 0.73 -7.66
C GLN A 48 -10.54 0.52 -9.06
N PRO A 49 -11.81 0.06 -9.16
CA PRO A 49 -12.50 -0.03 -10.44
C PRO A 49 -12.55 1.33 -11.15
N ASP A 50 -12.59 1.33 -12.49
CA ASP A 50 -12.64 2.56 -13.31
C ASP A 50 -13.76 3.54 -12.86
N VAL A 51 -14.92 2.99 -12.48
CA VAL A 51 -16.07 3.76 -11.98
C VAL A 51 -15.77 4.58 -10.72
N PHE A 52 -14.76 4.19 -9.93
CA PHE A 52 -14.30 4.99 -8.78
C PHE A 52 -13.65 6.29 -9.26
N PHE A 53 -12.85 6.24 -10.33
CA PHE A 53 -12.18 7.42 -10.86
C PHE A 53 -13.18 8.40 -11.48
N ASP A 54 -14.23 7.89 -12.14
CA ASP A 54 -15.35 8.73 -12.61
C ASP A 54 -16.05 9.45 -11.45
N PHE A 55 -16.33 8.72 -10.36
CA PHE A 55 -16.88 9.28 -9.13
C PHE A 55 -15.94 10.33 -8.53
N TYR A 56 -14.65 10.03 -8.40
CA TYR A 56 -13.66 10.93 -7.81
C TYR A 56 -13.49 12.19 -8.67
N GLN A 57 -13.47 12.07 -9.99
CA GLN A 57 -13.44 13.22 -10.90
C GLN A 57 -14.69 14.09 -10.73
N THR A 58 -15.84 13.49 -10.51
CA THR A 58 -17.09 14.23 -10.24
C THR A 58 -17.01 14.99 -8.91
N LEU A 59 -16.40 14.41 -7.88
CA LEU A 59 -16.13 15.12 -6.62
C LEU A 59 -15.20 16.31 -6.82
N CYS A 60 -14.11 16.16 -7.59
CA CYS A 60 -13.21 17.28 -7.89
C CYS A 60 -13.93 18.40 -8.63
N ARG A 61 -14.75 18.07 -9.64
CA ARG A 61 -15.57 19.07 -10.35
C ARG A 61 -16.54 19.79 -9.42
N LEU A 62 -17.15 19.08 -8.48
CA LEU A 62 -18.00 19.70 -7.46
C LEU A 62 -17.20 20.71 -6.62
N CYS A 63 -15.98 20.36 -6.19
CA CYS A 63 -15.10 21.28 -5.46
C CYS A 63 -14.80 22.54 -6.29
N ASP A 64 -14.48 22.39 -7.57
CA ASP A 64 -14.22 23.52 -8.48
C ASP A 64 -15.47 24.38 -8.68
N GLU A 65 -16.65 23.77 -8.80
CA GLU A 65 -17.91 24.48 -9.01
C GLU A 65 -18.37 25.30 -7.79
N VAL A 66 -18.05 24.84 -6.58
CA VAL A 66 -18.43 25.53 -5.34
C VAL A 66 -17.35 26.47 -4.82
N ALA A 67 -16.15 26.44 -5.41
CA ALA A 67 -15.08 27.40 -5.14
C ALA A 67 -15.62 28.84 -5.26
N ASP A 68 -15.25 29.70 -4.31
CA ASP A 68 -15.73 31.09 -4.18
C ASP A 68 -17.25 31.28 -3.98
N LYS A 69 -18.06 30.21 -3.97
CA LYS A 69 -19.52 30.26 -3.71
C LYS A 69 -19.89 29.88 -2.28
N VAL A 70 -18.93 29.35 -1.52
CA VAL A 70 -19.09 28.97 -0.11
C VAL A 70 -18.13 29.76 0.77
N SER A 71 -18.31 29.67 2.09
CA SER A 71 -17.36 30.31 3.00
C SER A 71 -15.97 29.66 2.91
N PRO A 72 -14.87 30.40 3.13
CA PRO A 72 -13.51 29.83 3.11
C PRO A 72 -13.31 28.67 4.09
N GLU A 73 -14.01 28.70 5.23
CA GLU A 73 -13.99 27.60 6.21
C GLU A 73 -14.66 26.34 5.64
N THR A 74 -15.80 26.50 4.97
CA THR A 74 -16.53 25.40 4.33
C THR A 74 -15.71 24.79 3.20
N GLU A 75 -15.11 25.63 2.35
CA GLU A 75 -14.26 25.18 1.25
C GLU A 75 -13.07 24.38 1.76
N ARG A 76 -12.38 24.88 2.79
CA ARG A 76 -11.27 24.17 3.42
C ARG A 76 -11.69 22.80 3.96
N LYS A 77 -12.80 22.71 4.69
CA LYS A 77 -13.31 21.44 5.22
C LYS A 77 -13.69 20.47 4.10
N LEU A 78 -14.25 20.97 3.00
CA LEU A 78 -14.56 20.15 1.84
C LEU A 78 -13.29 19.52 1.25
N LEU A 79 -12.25 20.32 1.04
CA LEU A 79 -10.96 19.82 0.55
C LEU A 79 -10.32 18.82 1.53
N GLU A 80 -10.36 19.09 2.83
CA GLU A 80 -9.85 18.17 3.86
C GLU A 80 -10.57 16.80 3.80
N VAL A 81 -11.89 16.77 3.55
CA VAL A 81 -12.65 15.53 3.39
C VAL A 81 -12.28 14.80 2.09
N VAL A 82 -12.12 15.51 0.98
CA VAL A 82 -11.69 14.91 -0.30
C VAL A 82 -10.29 14.31 -0.19
N ASP A 83 -9.37 15.00 0.50
CA ASP A 83 -8.04 14.49 0.80
C ASP A 83 -8.09 13.23 1.68
N GLU A 84 -8.97 13.20 2.69
CA GLU A 84 -9.17 11.99 3.52
C GLU A 84 -9.66 10.82 2.67
N ILE A 85 -10.61 11.05 1.76
CA ILE A 85 -11.11 10.03 0.82
C ILE A 85 -9.96 9.48 -0.03
N GLN A 86 -9.13 10.35 -0.62
CA GLN A 86 -7.96 9.94 -1.39
C GLN A 86 -6.97 9.13 -0.54
N GLN A 87 -6.64 9.60 0.67
CA GLN A 87 -5.71 8.90 1.57
C GLN A 87 -6.21 7.49 1.94
N ARG A 88 -7.52 7.35 2.17
CA ARG A 88 -8.11 6.08 2.61
C ARG A 88 -8.35 5.10 1.47
N LEU A 89 -8.65 5.58 0.27
CA LEU A 89 -9.09 4.72 -0.84
C LEU A 89 -8.02 4.49 -1.91
N LEU A 90 -7.11 5.46 -2.11
CA LEU A 90 -6.10 5.41 -3.17
C LEU A 90 -4.69 5.16 -2.65
N LEU A 91 -4.32 5.73 -1.50
CA LEU A 91 -2.96 5.62 -1.00
C LEU A 91 -2.74 4.35 -0.17
N PRO A 92 -1.59 3.67 -0.32
CA PRO A 92 -1.24 2.53 0.51
C PRO A 92 -0.97 2.98 1.95
N GLU A 93 -1.52 2.27 2.92
CA GLU A 93 -1.20 2.48 4.33
C GLU A 93 0.24 2.07 4.61
N LYS A 94 0.89 2.76 5.56
CA LYS A 94 2.26 2.46 5.97
C LYS A 94 2.33 2.17 7.46
N SER A 95 2.74 0.95 7.80
CA SER A 95 3.02 0.57 9.18
C SER A 95 4.27 1.29 9.70
N SER A 96 4.19 1.83 10.92
CA SER A 96 5.36 2.33 11.64
C SER A 96 6.27 1.18 12.08
N ALA A 97 7.55 1.49 12.34
CA ALA A 97 8.50 0.51 12.86
C ALA A 97 8.00 -0.17 14.15
N LYS A 98 7.32 0.56 15.03
CA LYS A 98 6.72 0.01 16.25
C LYS A 98 5.63 -1.02 15.95
N GLN A 99 4.78 -0.76 14.97
CA GLN A 99 3.73 -1.69 14.54
C GLN A 99 4.34 -2.95 13.91
N ILE A 100 5.36 -2.79 13.06
CA ILE A 100 6.07 -3.91 12.43
C ILE A 100 6.71 -4.81 13.49
N CYS A 101 7.45 -4.24 14.45
CA CYS A 101 8.07 -5.02 15.52
C CYS A 101 7.04 -5.79 16.35
N LYS A 102 5.89 -5.17 16.64
CA LYS A 102 4.79 -5.82 17.37
C LYS A 102 4.18 -6.97 16.57
N GLU A 103 3.97 -6.79 15.28
CA GLU A 103 3.46 -7.84 14.38
C GLU A 103 4.43 -9.02 14.29
N VAL A 104 5.70 -8.76 14.03
CA VAL A 104 6.75 -9.80 13.89
C VAL A 104 6.89 -10.63 15.17
N ALA A 105 6.70 -10.03 16.35
CA ALA A 105 6.72 -10.76 17.62
C ALA A 105 5.59 -11.81 17.75
N THR A 106 4.55 -11.74 16.92
CA THR A 106 3.44 -12.72 16.89
C THR A 106 3.66 -13.85 15.89
N TRP A 107 4.63 -13.72 14.99
CA TRP A 107 4.91 -14.76 14.00
C TRP A 107 5.48 -15.98 14.72
N GLN A 108 4.92 -17.17 14.46
CA GLN A 108 5.46 -18.40 15.04
C GLN A 108 6.88 -18.63 14.50
N PRO A 109 7.87 -18.90 15.35
CA PRO A 109 9.18 -19.32 14.88
C PRO A 109 9.02 -20.56 14.00
N GLN A 110 9.59 -20.56 12.79
CA GLN A 110 9.77 -21.80 12.06
C GLN A 110 10.47 -22.78 13.00
N ALA A 111 9.95 -24.01 13.11
CA ALA A 111 10.60 -25.07 13.86
C ALA A 111 11.96 -25.33 13.23
N SER A 112 13.00 -24.68 13.78
CA SER A 112 14.39 -24.95 13.45
C SER A 112 14.70 -26.35 13.95
N GLY A 113 14.43 -27.36 13.13
CA GLY A 113 14.96 -28.69 13.34
C GLY A 113 16.49 -28.63 13.36
N PRO A 114 17.17 -29.40 14.21
CA PRO A 114 18.62 -29.36 14.28
C PRO A 114 19.21 -29.68 12.91
N SER A 115 20.10 -28.81 12.42
CA SER A 115 20.85 -29.02 11.19
C SER A 115 21.67 -30.30 11.34
N LYS A 116 21.23 -31.37 10.67
CA LYS A 116 22.00 -32.61 10.53
C LYS A 116 22.93 -32.45 9.33
N ASP A 117 23.90 -31.56 9.45
CA ASP A 117 25.11 -31.64 8.63
C ASP A 117 26.23 -32.06 9.57
N GLY A 118 26.68 -33.31 9.35
CA GLY A 118 27.91 -33.88 9.88
C GLY A 118 29.00 -33.93 8.82
#